data_AF-A0AAC8TC64-F1
#
_entry.id   AF-A0AAC8TC64-F1
#
_cell.length_a   1.000
_cell.length_b   1.000
_cell.length_c   1.000
_cell.angle_alpha   90.00
_cell.angle_beta   90.00
_cell.angle_gamma   90.00
#
_symmetry.space_group_name_H-M   'P 1'
#
loop_
_entity.id
_entity.type
_entity.pdbx_description
1 polymer ?
#
loop_
_entity_poly.entity_id
_entity_poly.type
_entity_poly.pdbx_seq_one_letter_code
_entity_poly.pdbx_strand_id
1 'polypeptide(L)'
;MGWPLRMFQEEGFYFVTSRCFQGRLLLRPSAEVNEVVGGVLAKVVQRSAGSVRLHAFTFASNHFHLLVWARGAALAAFMQYLRANLSKKVGRLVDWKGGFWERRYSAEPVLDDAALVGRLRYVLAHGVKEGLVQRSAEWPGLTCLAQLLGPARRVFQWFNWTKRWSKRGGEDWAVGAGRFAEEIAEPVELEVAPLPCWEGLGEEERQLAVRGLVEGVEAEARAQDKPVVGVRAVRAQHPHTRPERLKRSPRPLGHASTRQALKRLREQYRSFVAAFREAAAQWRRGNFSASFPLFSFPPRVVPGRVARVL
;
A
#
# COMPACT_ATOMS: atom_id res chain seq x y z
N MET A 1 17.55 15.44 -0.50
CA MET A 1 17.61 14.54 0.67
C MET A 1 17.46 13.11 0.18
N GLY A 2 18.45 12.25 0.42
CA GLY A 2 18.48 10.90 -0.12
C GLY A 2 17.33 10.02 0.35
N TRP A 3 17.07 8.96 -0.40
CA TRP A 3 16.11 7.93 -0.04
C TRP A 3 16.61 7.10 1.13
N PRO A 4 15.88 7.00 2.28
CA PRO A 4 16.34 6.18 3.39
C PRO A 4 16.50 4.72 2.96
N LEU A 5 17.55 4.07 3.47
CA LEU A 5 17.76 2.64 3.27
C LEU A 5 16.59 1.87 3.87
N ARG A 6 16.17 0.79 3.19
CA ARG A 6 15.12 -0.10 3.69
C ARG A 6 15.78 -1.12 4.63
N MET A 7 15.39 -1.07 5.89
CA MET A 7 15.75 -2.07 6.90
C MET A 7 14.52 -2.94 7.10
N PHE A 8 14.44 -4.05 6.38
CA PHE A 8 13.40 -5.05 6.61
C PHE A 8 13.83 -5.99 7.75
N GLN A 9 12.87 -6.34 8.58
CA GLN A 9 13.00 -7.34 9.64
C GLN A 9 12.71 -8.73 9.08
N GLU A 10 13.22 -9.76 9.75
CA GLU A 10 12.90 -11.16 9.41
C GLU A 10 11.40 -11.40 9.42
N GLU A 11 10.71 -10.91 10.44
CA GLU A 11 9.26 -10.80 10.49
C GLU A 11 8.93 -9.41 11.05
N GLY A 12 8.02 -8.68 10.40
CA GLY A 12 7.71 -7.34 10.85
C GLY A 12 6.38 -6.82 10.34
N PHE A 13 5.78 -5.94 11.15
CA PHE A 13 4.60 -5.18 10.77
C PHE A 13 5.00 -3.83 10.19
N TYR A 14 4.35 -3.44 9.10
CA TYR A 14 4.63 -2.20 8.40
C TYR A 14 3.36 -1.43 8.10
N PHE A 15 3.39 -0.14 8.40
CA PHE A 15 2.45 0.82 7.88
C PHE A 15 2.98 1.38 6.56
N VAL A 16 2.32 1.03 5.47
CA VAL A 16 2.73 1.36 4.12
C VAL A 16 1.96 2.57 3.61
N THR A 17 2.65 3.50 2.96
CA THR A 17 2.02 4.61 2.22
C THR A 17 2.59 4.72 0.82
N SER A 18 1.74 4.88 -0.19
CA SER A 18 2.16 5.17 -1.56
C SER A 18 1.29 6.27 -2.15
N ARG A 19 1.91 7.38 -2.55
CA ARG A 19 1.23 8.55 -3.11
C ARG A 19 1.33 8.58 -4.63
N CYS A 20 0.24 8.95 -5.28
CA CYS A 20 0.17 9.21 -6.71
C CYS A 20 1.06 10.40 -7.10
N PHE A 21 1.53 10.41 -8.33
CA PHE A 21 2.41 11.44 -8.86
C PHE A 21 1.81 12.84 -8.68
N GLN A 22 2.60 13.76 -8.09
CA GLN A 22 2.17 15.12 -7.74
C GLN A 22 0.90 15.18 -6.86
N GLY A 23 0.57 14.10 -6.14
CA GLY A 23 -0.66 14.01 -5.35
C GLY A 23 -1.94 14.07 -6.17
N ARG A 24 -1.87 13.77 -7.48
CA ARG A 24 -3.03 13.72 -8.36
C ARG A 24 -4.04 12.66 -7.91
N LEU A 25 -5.30 12.89 -8.24
CA LEU A 25 -6.42 12.03 -7.87
C LEU A 25 -6.53 10.76 -8.76
N LEU A 26 -5.40 10.14 -9.11
CA LEU A 26 -5.37 9.02 -10.08
C LEU A 26 -6.09 7.75 -9.57
N LEU A 27 -6.35 7.67 -8.27
CA LEU A 27 -7.13 6.61 -7.62
C LEU A 27 -8.54 7.12 -7.25
N ARG A 28 -9.02 8.21 -7.86
CA ARG A 28 -10.37 8.75 -7.61
C ARG A 28 -11.40 7.63 -7.74
N PRO A 29 -12.26 7.43 -6.72
CA PRO A 29 -13.09 6.26 -6.66
C PRO A 29 -14.18 6.24 -7.74
N SER A 30 -14.37 5.06 -8.32
CA SER A 30 -15.50 4.64 -9.15
C SER A 30 -15.72 3.14 -8.93
N ALA A 31 -16.82 2.58 -9.43
CA ALA A 31 -17.05 1.13 -9.35
C ALA A 31 -15.89 0.36 -10.02
N GLU A 32 -15.50 0.78 -11.22
CA GLU A 32 -14.45 0.16 -12.03
C GLU A 32 -13.06 0.29 -11.38
N VAL A 33 -12.73 1.48 -10.85
CA VAL A 33 -11.45 1.70 -10.16
C VAL A 33 -11.39 0.85 -8.90
N ASN A 34 -12.44 0.83 -8.08
CA ASN A 34 -12.49 0.03 -6.86
C ASN A 34 -12.36 -1.47 -7.17
N GLU A 35 -13.05 -1.94 -8.21
CA GLU A 35 -13.00 -3.34 -8.63
C GLU A 35 -11.60 -3.75 -9.08
N VAL A 36 -10.96 -2.93 -9.93
CA VAL A 36 -9.59 -3.18 -10.39
C VAL A 36 -8.59 -3.10 -9.24
N VAL A 37 -8.72 -2.13 -8.34
CA VAL A 37 -7.83 -2.00 -7.18
C VAL A 37 -7.96 -3.24 -6.27
N GLY A 38 -9.20 -3.66 -5.98
CA GLY A 38 -9.49 -4.85 -5.18
C GLY A 38 -8.93 -6.11 -5.81
N GLY A 39 -9.16 -6.34 -7.11
CA GLY A 39 -8.63 -7.49 -7.83
C GLY A 39 -7.10 -7.52 -7.88
N VAL A 40 -6.44 -6.37 -8.04
CA VAL A 40 -4.96 -6.29 -8.00
C VAL A 40 -4.44 -6.59 -6.59
N LEU A 41 -5.10 -6.05 -5.56
CA LEU A 41 -4.73 -6.28 -4.16
C LEU A 41 -4.91 -7.75 -3.76
N ALA A 42 -6.06 -8.33 -4.08
CA ALA A 42 -6.36 -9.76 -3.90
C ALA A 42 -5.29 -10.62 -4.56
N LYS A 43 -4.98 -10.34 -5.83
CA LYS A 43 -3.99 -11.12 -6.58
C LYS A 43 -2.61 -11.06 -5.94
N VAL A 44 -2.17 -9.90 -5.46
CA VAL A 44 -0.84 -9.78 -4.86
C VAL A 44 -0.76 -10.44 -3.48
N VAL A 45 -1.85 -10.42 -2.69
CA VAL A 45 -1.96 -11.13 -1.42
C VAL A 45 -1.85 -12.64 -1.66
N GLN A 46 -2.65 -13.20 -2.58
CA GLN A 46 -2.56 -14.62 -2.95
C GLN A 46 -1.17 -15.02 -3.46
N ARG A 47 -0.58 -14.22 -4.35
CA ARG A 47 0.77 -14.48 -4.90
C ARG A 47 1.89 -14.42 -3.85
N SER A 48 1.66 -13.78 -2.71
CA SER A 48 2.64 -13.76 -1.63
C SER A 48 2.77 -15.11 -0.94
N ALA A 49 1.82 -16.04 -1.14
CA ALA A 49 1.82 -17.38 -0.54
C ALA A 49 2.08 -17.33 0.98
N GLY A 50 1.43 -16.39 1.66
CA GLY A 50 1.56 -16.20 3.12
C GLY A 50 2.82 -15.49 3.59
N SER A 51 3.73 -15.07 2.70
CA SER A 51 4.91 -14.25 3.06
C SER A 51 4.57 -12.77 3.35
N VAL A 52 3.36 -12.33 2.97
CA VAL A 52 2.79 -11.03 3.33
C VAL A 52 1.32 -11.25 3.73
N ARG A 53 0.94 -10.74 4.91
CA ARG A 53 -0.46 -10.76 5.39
C ARG A 53 -0.99 -9.34 5.46
N LEU A 54 -2.23 -9.14 5.02
CA LEU A 54 -2.89 -7.84 4.98
C LEU A 54 -3.86 -7.74 6.16
N HIS A 55 -3.67 -6.74 7.02
CA HIS A 55 -4.52 -6.53 8.21
C HIS A 55 -5.48 -5.35 8.07
N ALA A 56 -5.11 -4.34 7.27
CA ALA A 56 -5.99 -3.21 6.98
C ALA A 56 -5.56 -2.53 5.69
N PHE A 57 -6.51 -1.88 5.01
CA PHE A 57 -6.21 -1.02 3.86
C PHE A 57 -7.24 0.09 3.67
N THR A 58 -6.79 1.17 3.04
CA THR A 58 -7.67 2.20 2.48
C THR A 58 -7.04 2.79 1.23
N PHE A 59 -7.84 2.96 0.18
CA PHE A 59 -7.46 3.66 -1.03
C PHE A 59 -8.17 5.01 -1.05
N ALA A 60 -7.36 6.06 -0.88
CA ALA A 60 -7.77 7.44 -1.08
C ALA A 60 -7.73 7.79 -2.58
N SER A 61 -8.19 8.98 -2.94
CA SER A 61 -8.11 9.45 -4.33
C SER A 61 -6.67 9.65 -4.83
N ASN A 62 -5.71 10.01 -3.97
CA ASN A 62 -4.33 10.32 -4.37
C ASN A 62 -3.24 9.51 -3.66
N HIS A 63 -3.60 8.57 -2.80
CA HIS A 63 -2.65 7.67 -2.14
C HIS A 63 -3.39 6.45 -1.60
N PHE A 64 -2.65 5.48 -1.08
CA PHE A 64 -3.23 4.41 -0.30
C PHE A 64 -2.39 4.15 0.95
N HIS A 65 -3.04 3.54 1.93
CA HIS A 65 -2.42 3.01 3.13
C HIS A 65 -2.68 1.51 3.24
N LEU A 66 -1.66 0.74 3.64
CA LEU A 66 -1.79 -0.67 4.02
C LEU A 66 -1.19 -0.87 5.40
N LEU A 67 -1.81 -1.72 6.21
CA LEU A 67 -1.20 -2.30 7.40
C LEU A 67 -0.94 -3.78 7.09
N VAL A 68 0.34 -4.16 7.04
CA VAL A 68 0.76 -5.48 6.61
C VAL A 68 1.76 -6.07 7.57
N TRP A 69 1.73 -7.39 7.71
CA TRP A 69 2.86 -8.17 8.17
C TRP A 69 3.63 -8.69 6.95
N ALA A 70 4.95 -8.78 7.03
CA ALA A 70 5.77 -9.35 5.98
C ALA A 70 7.04 -10.03 6.52
N ARG A 71 7.45 -11.09 5.83
CA ARG A 71 8.69 -11.81 6.11
C ARG A 71 9.85 -11.31 5.23
N GLY A 72 10.93 -10.87 5.87
CA GLY A 72 12.16 -10.40 5.23
C GLY A 72 11.90 -9.38 4.13
N ALA A 73 12.47 -9.63 2.95
CA ALA A 73 12.35 -8.76 1.79
C ALA A 73 11.04 -8.93 0.98
N ALA A 74 10.10 -9.81 1.38
CA ALA A 74 8.91 -10.13 0.60
C ALA A 74 8.02 -8.91 0.30
N LEU A 75 7.98 -7.93 1.23
CA LEU A 75 7.24 -6.68 1.03
C LEU A 75 7.73 -5.89 -0.19
N ALA A 76 9.01 -5.99 -0.57
CA ALA A 76 9.53 -5.34 -1.76
C ALA A 76 8.90 -5.88 -3.05
N ALA A 77 8.86 -7.20 -3.19
CA ALA A 77 8.27 -7.87 -4.35
C ALA A 77 6.75 -7.65 -4.39
N PHE A 78 6.07 -7.75 -3.24
CA PHE A 78 4.66 -7.44 -3.09
C PHE A 78 4.34 -6.03 -3.60
N MET A 79 5.05 -5.02 -3.09
CA MET A 79 4.79 -3.64 -3.44
C MET A 79 5.20 -3.29 -4.87
N GLN A 80 6.21 -3.97 -5.43
CA GLN A 80 6.54 -3.86 -6.86
C GLN A 80 5.37 -4.33 -7.71
N TYR A 81 4.83 -5.52 -7.42
CA TYR A 81 3.73 -6.08 -8.20
C TYR A 81 2.44 -5.25 -8.07
N LEU A 82 2.05 -4.88 -6.84
CA LEU A 82 0.87 -4.07 -6.57
C LEU A 82 0.93 -2.75 -7.34
N ARG A 83 2.02 -1.99 -7.15
CA ARG A 83 2.17 -0.66 -7.74
C ARG A 83 2.29 -0.68 -9.26
N ALA A 84 2.96 -1.69 -9.82
CA ALA A 84 3.07 -1.83 -11.27
C ALA A 84 1.71 -2.14 -11.91
N ASN A 85 0.92 -3.02 -11.31
CA ASN A 85 -0.40 -3.38 -11.85
C ASN A 85 -1.42 -2.26 -11.68
N LEU A 86 -1.46 -1.59 -10.52
CA LEU A 86 -2.29 -0.40 -10.33
C LEU A 86 -1.94 0.69 -11.34
N SER A 87 -0.64 0.97 -11.53
CA SER A 87 -0.19 1.98 -12.50
C SER A 87 -0.66 1.68 -13.92
N LYS A 88 -0.63 0.40 -14.34
CA LYS A 88 -1.04 0.00 -15.69
C LYS A 88 -2.55 -0.01 -15.86
N LYS A 89 -3.27 -0.59 -14.89
CA LYS A 89 -4.71 -0.87 -15.00
C LYS A 89 -5.54 0.36 -14.65
N VAL A 90 -5.31 0.97 -13.50
CA VAL A 90 -6.00 2.21 -13.13
C VAL A 90 -5.58 3.33 -14.08
N GLY A 91 -4.30 3.41 -14.45
CA GLY A 91 -3.84 4.36 -15.46
C GLY A 91 -4.60 4.26 -16.79
N ARG A 92 -4.97 3.04 -17.22
CA ARG A 92 -5.82 2.85 -18.40
C ARG A 92 -7.27 3.28 -18.18
N LEU A 93 -7.84 3.05 -17.00
CA LEU A 93 -9.21 3.47 -16.67
C LEU A 93 -9.36 4.99 -16.65
N VAL A 94 -8.33 5.69 -16.17
CA VAL A 94 -8.36 7.15 -16.02
C VAL A 94 -7.62 7.89 -17.13
N ASP A 95 -7.29 7.21 -18.24
CA ASP A 95 -6.50 7.73 -19.37
C ASP A 95 -5.24 8.52 -18.96
N TRP A 96 -4.46 7.98 -18.03
CA TRP A 96 -3.20 8.57 -17.56
C TRP A 96 -1.99 7.93 -18.24
N LYS A 97 -1.08 8.77 -18.73
CA LYS A 97 0.22 8.37 -19.28
C LYS A 97 1.36 8.90 -18.42
N GLY A 98 2.42 8.11 -18.25
CA GLY A 98 3.63 8.48 -17.51
C GLY A 98 3.69 7.96 -16.07
N GLY A 99 4.43 8.67 -15.22
CA GLY A 99 4.63 8.26 -13.82
C GLY A 99 3.32 8.26 -13.03
N PHE A 100 2.94 7.10 -12.48
CA PHE A 100 1.73 6.99 -11.67
C PHE A 100 1.99 7.30 -10.19
N TRP A 101 3.18 6.98 -9.70
CA TRP A 101 3.55 7.18 -8.31
C TRP A 101 4.58 8.28 -8.19
N GLU A 102 4.45 9.13 -7.17
CA GLU A 102 5.37 10.25 -6.95
C GLU A 102 6.80 9.74 -6.76
N ARG A 103 6.94 8.64 -6.01
CA ARG A 103 8.19 8.30 -5.35
C ARG A 103 8.16 6.83 -4.86
N ARG A 104 9.23 6.28 -4.28
CA ARG A 104 9.17 4.93 -3.66
C ARG A 104 8.13 4.92 -2.51
N TYR A 105 7.40 3.82 -2.35
CA TYR A 105 6.49 3.64 -1.22
C TYR A 105 7.24 3.73 0.12
N SER A 106 6.56 4.20 1.15
CA SER A 106 7.02 4.13 2.53
C SER A 106 6.55 2.81 3.16
N ALA A 107 7.39 2.21 3.99
CA ALA A 107 7.07 1.09 4.87
C ALA A 107 7.70 1.38 6.24
N GLU A 108 6.89 1.90 7.16
CA GLU A 108 7.28 2.31 8.49
C GLU A 108 7.02 1.13 9.43
N PRO A 109 8.02 0.59 10.15
CA PRO A 109 7.79 -0.52 11.06
C PRO A 109 6.83 -0.10 12.19
N VAL A 110 5.93 -1.00 12.57
CA VAL A 110 5.01 -0.86 13.70
C VAL A 110 5.49 -1.83 14.78
N LEU A 111 5.87 -1.30 15.95
CA LEU A 111 6.71 -2.01 16.91
C LEU A 111 5.96 -2.68 18.05
N ASP A 112 4.69 -2.36 18.25
CA ASP A 112 3.88 -2.86 19.36
C ASP A 112 2.38 -2.83 19.03
N ASP A 113 1.60 -3.59 19.80
CA ASP A 113 0.17 -3.81 19.57
C ASP A 113 -0.66 -2.53 19.68
N ALA A 114 -0.34 -1.67 20.64
CA ALA A 114 -1.00 -0.38 20.79
C ALA A 114 -0.75 0.50 19.54
N ALA A 115 0.46 0.48 18.97
CA ALA A 115 0.74 1.15 17.70
C ALA A 115 0.02 0.48 16.51
N LEU A 116 -0.13 -0.84 16.49
CA LEU A 116 -0.91 -1.57 15.47
C LEU A 116 -2.37 -1.13 15.46
N VAL A 117 -3.03 -1.18 16.62
CA VAL A 117 -4.42 -0.71 16.78
C VAL A 117 -4.54 0.78 16.41
N GLY A 118 -3.58 1.60 16.83
CA GLY A 118 -3.52 3.01 16.46
C GLY A 118 -3.35 3.25 14.94
N ARG A 119 -2.68 2.35 14.21
CA ARG A 119 -2.59 2.40 12.74
C ARG A 119 -3.86 1.87 12.06
N LEU A 120 -4.50 0.84 12.61
CA LEU A 120 -5.82 0.41 12.16
C LEU A 120 -6.83 1.56 12.28
N ARG A 121 -6.91 2.21 13.45
CA ARG A 121 -7.76 3.41 13.65
C ARG A 121 -7.46 4.49 12.61
N TYR A 122 -6.18 4.75 12.32
CA TYR A 122 -5.79 5.73 11.30
C TYR A 122 -6.31 5.35 9.91
N VAL A 123 -6.28 4.08 9.53
CA VAL A 123 -6.81 3.57 8.25
C VAL A 123 -8.33 3.75 8.18
N LEU A 124 -9.02 3.36 9.26
CA LEU A 124 -10.48 3.46 9.37
C LEU A 124 -10.97 4.91 9.41
N ALA A 125 -10.10 5.84 9.81
CA ALA A 125 -10.43 7.25 9.87
C ALA A 125 -10.40 7.96 8.51
N HIS A 126 -9.96 7.27 7.45
CA HIS A 126 -9.90 7.88 6.14
C HIS A 126 -11.26 8.33 5.64
N GLY A 127 -11.29 9.47 4.96
CA GLY A 127 -12.51 10.11 4.48
C GLY A 127 -13.06 11.08 5.53
N VAL A 128 -13.29 10.62 6.75
CA VAL A 128 -13.79 11.45 7.85
C VAL A 128 -12.74 12.45 8.33
N LYS A 129 -11.54 11.97 8.64
CA LYS A 129 -10.42 12.81 9.13
C LYS A 129 -10.02 13.91 8.16
N GLU A 130 -10.18 13.66 6.86
CA GLU A 130 -9.87 14.62 5.80
C GLU A 130 -11.04 15.56 5.45
N GLY A 131 -12.21 15.44 6.10
CA GLY A 131 -13.40 16.23 5.82
C GLY A 131 -14.03 15.90 4.45
N LEU A 132 -13.89 14.66 3.98
CA LEU A 132 -14.45 14.24 2.69
C LEU A 132 -15.86 13.67 2.85
N VAL A 133 -16.13 12.98 3.96
CA VAL A 133 -17.44 12.37 4.29
C VAL A 133 -17.71 12.50 5.79
N GLN A 134 -18.97 12.36 6.21
CA GLN A 134 -19.34 12.48 7.63
C GLN A 134 -19.07 11.19 8.39
N ARG A 135 -19.33 10.04 7.75
CA ARG A 135 -19.13 8.70 8.33
C ARG A 135 -18.10 7.90 7.55
N SER A 136 -17.32 7.06 8.24
CA SER A 136 -16.28 6.24 7.58
C SER A 136 -16.87 5.28 6.55
N ALA A 137 -18.10 4.80 6.79
CA ALA A 137 -18.84 3.93 5.88
C ALA A 137 -19.28 4.62 4.57
N GLU A 138 -19.30 5.96 4.53
CA GLU A 138 -19.72 6.72 3.35
C GLU A 138 -18.59 6.95 2.35
N TRP A 139 -17.35 6.66 2.72
CA TRP A 139 -16.22 6.83 1.81
C TRP A 139 -16.41 6.01 0.53
N PRO A 140 -16.45 6.63 -0.67
CA PRO A 140 -16.76 5.92 -1.91
C PRO A 140 -15.64 5.03 -2.44
N GLY A 141 -14.42 5.17 -1.92
CA GLY A 141 -13.27 4.35 -2.33
C GLY A 141 -13.16 3.05 -1.56
N LEU A 142 -12.29 2.17 -2.05
CA LEU A 142 -12.10 0.85 -1.47
C LEU A 142 -11.39 0.91 -0.10
N THR A 143 -12.04 0.41 0.94
CA THR A 143 -11.50 0.26 2.32
C THR A 143 -11.78 -1.13 2.87
N CYS A 144 -11.06 -1.52 3.92
CA CYS A 144 -11.29 -2.77 4.63
C CYS A 144 -12.47 -2.72 5.62
N LEU A 145 -13.13 -1.58 5.82
CA LEU A 145 -14.14 -1.43 6.88
C LEU A 145 -15.28 -2.46 6.77
N ALA A 146 -15.81 -2.67 5.56
CA ALA A 146 -16.87 -3.65 5.33
C ALA A 146 -16.43 -5.09 5.64
N GLN A 147 -15.17 -5.44 5.37
CA GLN A 147 -14.62 -6.77 5.66
C GLN A 147 -14.28 -6.94 7.14
N LEU A 148 -14.06 -5.85 7.88
CA LEU A 148 -13.80 -5.89 9.32
C LEU A 148 -15.08 -5.91 10.16
N LEU A 149 -16.21 -5.45 9.59
CA LEU A 149 -17.53 -5.45 10.22
C LEU A 149 -18.46 -6.58 9.69
N GLY A 150 -17.94 -7.43 8.82
CA GLY A 150 -18.68 -8.51 8.18
C GLY A 150 -17.71 -9.61 7.73
N PRO A 151 -18.01 -10.33 6.64
CA PRO A 151 -17.12 -11.40 6.17
C PRO A 151 -15.72 -10.86 5.84
N ALA A 152 -14.70 -11.47 6.45
CA ALA A 152 -13.30 -11.09 6.23
C ALA A 152 -12.85 -11.24 4.76
N ARG A 153 -13.58 -12.03 3.98
CA ARG A 153 -13.33 -12.34 2.57
C ARG A 153 -14.25 -11.55 1.66
N ARG A 154 -13.67 -10.97 0.60
CA ARG A 154 -14.42 -10.32 -0.47
C ARG A 154 -13.85 -10.71 -1.83
N VAL A 155 -14.73 -11.07 -2.75
CA VAL A 155 -14.35 -11.43 -4.13
C VAL A 155 -14.28 -10.17 -4.99
N PHE A 156 -13.26 -10.11 -5.84
CA PHE A 156 -13.05 -9.08 -6.87
C PHE A 156 -12.65 -9.72 -8.21
N GLN A 157 -12.69 -8.94 -9.28
CA GLN A 157 -12.27 -9.35 -10.61
C GLN A 157 -10.80 -9.02 -10.88
N TRP A 158 -9.99 -10.06 -11.10
CA TRP A 158 -8.64 -9.93 -11.63
C TRP A 158 -8.65 -10.04 -13.17
N PHE A 159 -8.49 -8.90 -13.84
CA PHE A 159 -8.41 -8.87 -15.31
C PHE A 159 -7.03 -9.35 -15.79
N ASN A 160 -6.92 -10.57 -16.27
CA ASN A 160 -5.65 -11.15 -16.71
C ASN A 160 -5.25 -10.66 -18.11
N TRP A 161 -4.50 -9.57 -18.17
CA TRP A 161 -4.05 -8.96 -19.43
C TRP A 161 -3.03 -9.83 -20.19
N THR A 162 -2.42 -10.83 -19.55
CA THR A 162 -1.51 -11.77 -20.23
C THR A 162 -2.30 -12.80 -21.04
N LYS A 163 -3.42 -13.31 -20.51
CA LYS A 163 -4.35 -14.20 -21.25
C LYS A 163 -4.88 -13.57 -22.55
N ARG A 164 -4.98 -12.24 -22.59
CA ARG A 164 -5.33 -11.52 -23.83
C ARG A 164 -4.33 -11.78 -24.96
N TRP A 165 -3.05 -11.91 -24.67
CA TRP A 165 -2.02 -12.12 -25.70
C TRP A 165 -2.01 -13.55 -26.22
N SER A 166 -2.30 -14.55 -25.37
CA SER A 166 -2.40 -15.95 -25.80
C SER A 166 -3.63 -16.24 -26.66
N LYS A 167 -4.71 -15.46 -26.53
CA LYS A 167 -5.96 -15.61 -27.31
C LYS A 167 -5.99 -14.85 -28.64
N ARG A 168 -4.94 -14.07 -28.97
CA ARG A 168 -4.87 -13.26 -30.20
C ARG A 168 -4.75 -14.06 -31.50
N GLY A 169 -4.49 -15.36 -31.43
CA GLY A 169 -4.30 -16.25 -32.59
C GLY A 169 -5.49 -17.15 -32.94
N GLY A 170 -6.64 -17.01 -32.26
CA GLY A 170 -7.85 -17.76 -32.61
C GLY A 170 -8.78 -16.91 -33.49
N GLU A 171 -9.31 -17.51 -34.56
CA GLU A 171 -10.17 -16.87 -35.57
C GLU A 171 -11.44 -16.19 -34.99
N ASP A 172 -11.85 -16.58 -33.77
CA ASP A 172 -13.04 -16.06 -33.08
C ASP A 172 -12.79 -14.89 -32.09
N TRP A 173 -11.54 -14.45 -31.87
CA TRP A 173 -11.32 -13.34 -30.94
C TRP A 173 -11.61 -12.00 -31.61
N ALA A 174 -12.91 -11.67 -31.63
CA ALA A 174 -13.43 -10.41 -32.13
C ALA A 174 -12.56 -9.24 -31.68
N VAL A 175 -12.36 -8.31 -32.63
CA VAL A 175 -11.63 -7.05 -32.54
C VAL A 175 -12.08 -6.13 -31.36
N GLY A 176 -13.04 -6.56 -30.52
CA GLY A 176 -13.69 -5.77 -29.48
C GLY A 176 -13.45 -6.16 -28.01
N ALA A 177 -12.79 -7.27 -27.66
CA ALA A 177 -12.65 -7.63 -26.23
C ALA A 177 -11.74 -6.63 -25.47
N GLY A 178 -12.38 -5.77 -24.68
CA GLY A 178 -11.75 -4.71 -23.91
C GLY A 178 -10.71 -5.24 -22.92
N ARG A 179 -9.82 -4.37 -22.43
CA ARG A 179 -8.83 -4.73 -21.38
C ARG A 179 -9.50 -5.05 -20.02
N PHE A 180 -10.81 -4.88 -19.91
CA PHE A 180 -11.61 -5.16 -18.72
C PHE A 180 -12.84 -6.00 -19.07
N ALA A 181 -12.74 -6.81 -20.13
CA ALA A 181 -13.81 -7.71 -20.54
C ALA A 181 -13.92 -8.92 -19.60
N GLU A 182 -15.11 -9.47 -19.45
CA GLU A 182 -15.44 -10.54 -18.50
C GLU A 182 -14.68 -11.85 -18.82
N GLU A 183 -14.38 -12.13 -20.09
CA GLU A 183 -13.73 -13.38 -20.53
C GLU A 183 -12.24 -13.47 -20.15
N ILE A 184 -11.67 -12.34 -19.71
CA ILE A 184 -10.33 -12.28 -19.10
C ILE A 184 -10.37 -11.92 -17.61
N ALA A 185 -11.57 -11.76 -17.03
CA ALA A 185 -11.75 -11.56 -15.61
C ALA A 185 -11.70 -12.92 -14.90
N GLU A 186 -10.92 -12.99 -13.83
CA GLU A 186 -10.82 -14.14 -12.95
C GLU A 186 -11.28 -13.71 -11.55
N PRO A 187 -12.25 -14.40 -10.92
CA PRO A 187 -12.61 -14.09 -9.54
C PRO A 187 -11.42 -14.37 -8.63
N VAL A 188 -11.09 -13.41 -7.77
CA VAL A 188 -10.02 -13.52 -6.78
C VAL A 188 -10.53 -13.03 -5.43
N GLU A 189 -10.30 -13.85 -4.41
CA GLU A 189 -10.66 -13.51 -3.04
C GLU A 189 -9.57 -12.66 -2.38
N LEU A 190 -9.99 -11.57 -1.76
CA LEU A 190 -9.20 -10.76 -0.84
C LEU A 190 -9.60 -11.07 0.59
N GLU A 191 -8.67 -11.62 1.37
CA GLU A 191 -8.83 -11.82 2.80
C GLU A 191 -8.12 -10.70 3.59
N VAL A 192 -8.77 -10.19 4.63
CA VAL A 192 -8.18 -9.33 5.64
C VAL A 192 -7.95 -10.13 6.91
N ALA A 193 -6.69 -10.34 7.27
CA ALA A 193 -6.32 -11.08 8.47
C ALA A 193 -6.58 -10.22 9.73
N PRO A 194 -7.02 -10.82 10.85
CA PRO A 194 -7.14 -10.09 12.12
C PRO A 194 -5.78 -9.53 12.55
N LEU A 195 -5.78 -8.51 13.40
CA LEU A 195 -4.56 -8.07 14.06
C LEU A 195 -4.02 -9.20 14.96
N PRO A 196 -2.70 -9.37 15.11
CA PRO A 196 -2.10 -10.39 15.98
C PRO A 196 -2.62 -10.30 17.42
N CYS A 197 -2.73 -9.09 17.96
CA CYS A 197 -3.27 -8.85 19.30
C CYS A 197 -4.76 -9.17 19.45
N TRP A 198 -5.45 -9.48 18.34
CA TRP A 198 -6.86 -9.86 18.28
C TRP A 198 -7.08 -11.28 17.75
N GLU A 199 -6.02 -12.08 17.56
CA GLU A 199 -6.14 -13.46 17.07
C GLU A 199 -6.95 -14.33 18.05
N GLY A 200 -6.85 -14.08 19.36
CA GLY A 200 -7.60 -14.79 20.39
C GLY A 200 -9.05 -14.34 20.60
N LEU A 201 -9.48 -13.24 19.96
CA LEU A 201 -10.85 -12.73 20.10
C LEU A 201 -11.83 -13.50 19.20
N GLY A 202 -13.09 -13.56 19.61
CA GLY A 202 -14.19 -13.99 18.75
C GLY A 202 -14.44 -12.99 17.62
N GLU A 203 -15.21 -13.40 16.60
CA GLU A 203 -15.57 -12.50 15.51
C GLU A 203 -16.38 -11.28 16.00
N GLU A 204 -17.38 -11.50 16.85
CA GLU A 204 -18.22 -10.44 17.41
C GLU A 204 -17.40 -9.43 18.24
N GLU A 205 -16.46 -9.90 19.05
CA GLU A 205 -15.57 -9.05 19.85
C GLU A 205 -14.67 -8.19 18.97
N ARG A 206 -14.13 -8.76 17.88
CA ARG A 206 -13.36 -7.98 16.90
C ARG A 206 -14.22 -6.93 16.21
N GLN A 207 -15.42 -7.29 15.79
CA GLN A 207 -16.34 -6.34 15.17
C GLN A 207 -16.71 -5.22 16.14
N LEU A 208 -16.95 -5.53 17.42
CA LEU A 208 -17.21 -4.54 18.46
C LEU A 208 -16.02 -3.59 18.66
N ALA A 209 -14.80 -4.12 18.71
CA ALA A 209 -13.59 -3.31 18.80
C ALA A 209 -13.44 -2.36 17.59
N VAL A 210 -13.73 -2.85 16.38
CA VAL A 210 -13.70 -2.03 15.15
C VAL A 210 -14.78 -0.94 15.19
N ARG A 211 -16.01 -1.25 15.64
CA ARG A 211 -17.07 -0.24 15.81
C ARG A 211 -16.65 0.86 16.76
N GLY A 212 -16.10 0.50 17.92
CA GLY A 212 -15.60 1.50 18.89
C GLY A 212 -14.50 2.41 18.31
N LEU A 213 -13.59 1.87 17.48
CA LEU A 213 -12.60 2.69 16.78
C LEU A 213 -13.25 3.69 15.80
N VAL A 214 -14.25 3.25 15.03
CA VAL A 214 -14.96 4.08 14.06
C VAL A 214 -15.79 5.16 14.77
N GLU A 215 -16.55 4.78 15.78
CA GLU A 215 -17.35 5.71 16.59
C GLU A 215 -16.49 6.81 17.21
N GLY A 216 -15.32 6.46 17.75
CA GLY A 216 -14.38 7.44 18.29
C GLY A 216 -13.83 8.39 17.23
N VAL A 217 -13.56 7.91 16.00
CA VAL A 217 -13.16 8.79 14.89
C VAL A 217 -14.29 9.75 14.50
N GLU A 218 -15.50 9.23 14.33
CA GLU A 218 -16.63 10.03 13.88
C GLU A 218 -17.05 11.04 14.96
N ALA A 219 -16.94 10.69 16.24
CA ALA A 219 -17.16 11.62 17.35
C ALA A 219 -16.13 12.76 17.36
N GLU A 220 -14.84 12.46 17.18
CA GLU A 220 -13.78 13.48 17.06
C GLU A 220 -13.99 14.42 15.87
N ALA A 221 -14.54 13.91 14.77
CA ALA A 221 -14.82 14.71 13.58
C ALA A 221 -16.07 15.58 13.76
N ARG A 222 -17.14 15.04 14.36
CA ARG A 222 -18.34 15.81 14.74
C ARG A 222 -17.98 16.96 15.69
N ALA A 223 -17.11 16.71 16.66
CA ALA A 223 -16.65 17.74 17.60
C ALA A 223 -15.86 18.88 16.93
N GLN A 224 -15.27 18.65 15.75
CA GLN A 224 -14.57 19.70 14.99
C GLN A 224 -15.50 20.56 14.13
N ASP A 225 -16.75 20.11 13.91
CA ASP A 225 -17.79 20.79 13.14
C ASP A 225 -17.31 21.39 11.80
N LYS A 226 -16.58 20.59 11.03
CA LYS A 226 -16.06 21.01 9.72
C LYS A 226 -17.01 20.60 8.60
N PRO A 227 -17.28 21.47 7.62
CA PRO A 227 -18.05 21.09 6.44
C PRO A 227 -17.30 19.99 5.68
N VAL A 228 -18.06 19.03 5.16
CA VAL A 228 -17.51 17.93 4.36
C VAL A 228 -17.74 18.14 2.87
N VAL A 229 -16.83 17.62 2.04
CA VAL A 229 -16.95 17.68 0.57
C VAL A 229 -18.17 16.90 0.07
N GLY A 230 -18.41 15.70 0.61
CA GLY A 230 -19.51 14.82 0.25
C GLY A 230 -19.18 13.84 -0.88
N VAL A 231 -19.83 12.68 -0.84
CA VAL A 231 -19.57 11.52 -1.73
C VAL A 231 -19.69 11.90 -3.21
N ARG A 232 -20.74 12.64 -3.58
CA ARG A 232 -21.00 13.07 -4.97
C ARG A 232 -19.87 13.93 -5.50
N ALA A 233 -19.42 14.91 -4.72
CA ALA A 233 -18.34 15.81 -5.11
C ALA A 233 -17.00 15.07 -5.21
N VAL A 234 -16.68 14.15 -4.29
CA VAL A 234 -15.48 13.29 -4.37
C VAL A 234 -15.47 12.49 -5.68
N ARG A 235 -16.60 11.87 -6.05
CA ARG A 235 -16.72 11.09 -7.29
C ARG A 235 -16.68 11.95 -8.55
N ALA A 236 -17.14 13.20 -8.47
CA ALA A 236 -17.13 14.15 -9.59
C ALA A 236 -15.75 14.74 -9.87
N GLN A 237 -14.77 14.59 -8.97
CA GLN A 237 -13.42 15.09 -9.19
C GLN A 237 -12.76 14.43 -10.42
N HIS A 238 -12.10 15.27 -11.23
CA HIS A 238 -11.32 14.78 -12.35
C HIS A 238 -10.07 14.01 -11.84
N PRO A 239 -9.80 12.77 -12.31
CA PRO A 239 -8.68 11.98 -11.81
C PRO A 239 -7.31 12.64 -11.99
N HIS A 240 -7.16 13.47 -13.01
CA HIS A 240 -5.89 14.17 -13.26
C HIS A 240 -5.73 15.41 -12.39
N THR A 241 -6.74 15.85 -11.64
CA THR A 241 -6.63 17.04 -10.79
C THR A 241 -5.45 16.92 -9.86
N ARG A 242 -4.60 17.95 -9.86
CA ARG A 242 -3.48 18.10 -8.94
C ARG A 242 -3.91 19.07 -7.83
N PRO A 243 -3.89 18.64 -6.55
CA PRO A 243 -4.15 19.56 -5.44
C PRO A 243 -3.12 20.70 -5.41
N GLU A 244 -3.58 21.92 -5.16
CA GLU A 244 -2.73 23.11 -5.08
C GLU A 244 -1.70 23.00 -3.94
N ARG A 245 -2.15 22.51 -2.78
CA ARG A 245 -1.32 22.33 -1.59
C ARG A 245 -1.24 20.85 -1.22
N LEU A 246 -0.01 20.35 -1.12
CA LEU A 246 0.25 19.01 -0.63
C LEU A 246 0.87 19.09 0.76
N LYS A 247 0.22 18.45 1.75
CA LYS A 247 0.83 18.30 3.08
C LYS A 247 2.13 17.51 2.96
N ARG A 248 3.22 18.14 3.39
CA ARG A 248 4.55 17.55 3.50
C ARG A 248 4.96 17.60 4.96
N SER A 249 5.18 16.42 5.54
CA SER A 249 5.75 16.27 6.87
C SER A 249 6.95 15.32 6.79
N PRO A 250 7.93 15.44 7.70
CA PRO A 250 8.96 14.42 7.84
C PRO A 250 8.33 13.05 8.02
N ARG A 251 8.92 12.07 7.36
CA ARG A 251 8.51 10.68 7.49
C ARG A 251 8.91 10.18 8.89
N PRO A 252 8.00 9.59 9.68
CA PRO A 252 8.40 8.96 10.93
C PRO A 252 9.33 7.77 10.66
N LEU A 253 10.23 7.48 11.60
CA LEU A 253 11.13 6.33 11.50
C LEU A 253 10.35 5.00 11.62
N GLY A 254 9.34 4.99 12.49
CA GLY A 254 8.44 3.88 12.76
C GLY A 254 7.31 4.34 13.69
N HIS A 255 6.41 3.42 14.03
CA HIS A 255 5.28 3.65 14.92
C HIS A 255 5.44 2.78 16.16
N ALA A 256 5.34 3.39 17.34
CA ALA A 256 5.39 2.70 18.62
C ALA A 256 4.59 3.50 19.66
N SER A 257 4.07 2.83 20.68
CA SER A 257 3.39 3.45 21.82
C SER A 257 4.38 4.10 22.79
N THR A 258 5.65 3.68 22.80
CA THR A 258 6.66 4.18 23.75
C THR A 258 7.83 4.89 23.07
N ARG A 259 8.34 5.95 23.72
CA ARG A 259 9.57 6.66 23.29
C ARG A 259 10.79 5.74 23.30
N GLN A 260 10.84 4.78 24.23
CA GLN A 260 11.96 3.84 24.34
C GLN A 260 12.03 2.89 23.15
N ALA A 261 10.90 2.37 22.65
CA ALA A 261 10.86 1.56 21.44
C ALA A 261 11.35 2.34 20.21
N LEU A 262 10.96 3.61 20.07
CA LEU A 262 11.48 4.48 18.99
C LEU A 262 12.98 4.77 19.13
N LYS A 263 13.50 4.89 20.36
CA LYS A 263 14.94 5.06 20.61
C LYS A 263 15.72 3.81 20.15
N ARG A 264 15.25 2.61 20.54
CA ARG A 264 15.83 1.34 20.10
C ARG A 264 15.81 1.18 18.58
N LEU A 265 14.68 1.49 17.93
CA LEU A 265 14.60 1.45 16.46
C LEU A 265 15.61 2.40 15.80
N ARG A 266 15.83 3.58 16.38
CA ARG A 266 16.82 4.55 15.87
C ARG A 266 18.24 4.02 16.00
N GLU A 267 18.58 3.37 17.10
CA GLU A 267 19.89 2.74 17.31
C GLU A 267 20.10 1.59 16.33
N GLN A 268 19.12 0.68 16.21
CA GLN A 268 19.14 -0.40 15.22
C GLN A 268 19.33 0.12 13.79
N TYR A 269 18.59 1.17 13.42
CA TYR A 269 18.70 1.78 12.10
C TYR A 269 20.09 2.37 11.85
N ARG A 270 20.69 3.02 12.85
CA ARG A 270 22.06 3.55 12.74
C ARG A 270 23.07 2.44 12.50
N SER A 271 23.00 1.36 13.27
CA SER A 271 23.89 0.19 13.11
C SER A 271 23.71 -0.46 11.74
N PHE A 272 22.47 -0.64 11.29
CA PHE A 272 22.15 -1.15 9.95
C PHE A 272 22.75 -0.27 8.85
N VAL A 273 22.59 1.05 8.94
CA VAL A 273 23.13 2.00 7.95
C VAL A 273 24.65 1.96 7.92
N ALA A 274 25.32 1.85 9.07
CA ALA A 274 26.77 1.73 9.14
C ALA A 274 27.27 0.47 8.42
N ALA A 275 26.74 -0.70 8.80
CA ALA A 275 27.08 -1.99 8.17
C ALA A 275 26.78 -2.00 6.67
N PHE A 276 25.63 -1.45 6.26
CA PHE A 276 25.28 -1.35 4.83
C PHE A 276 26.29 -0.48 4.06
N ARG A 277 26.71 0.65 4.63
CA ARG A 277 27.65 1.57 3.97
C ARG A 277 29.03 0.96 3.80
N GLU A 278 29.49 0.20 4.79
CA GLU A 278 30.74 -0.55 4.73
C GLU A 278 30.70 -1.59 3.60
N ALA A 279 29.67 -2.45 3.59
CA ALA A 279 29.48 -3.44 2.52
C ALA A 279 29.36 -2.77 1.14
N ALA A 280 28.61 -1.67 1.03
CA ALA A 280 28.47 -0.91 -0.21
C ALA A 280 29.79 -0.30 -0.70
N ALA A 281 30.70 0.07 0.19
CA ALA A 281 32.01 0.60 -0.19
C ALA A 281 32.90 -0.51 -0.79
N GLN A 282 32.91 -1.69 -0.18
CA GLN A 282 33.61 -2.86 -0.72
C GLN A 282 33.03 -3.30 -2.07
N TRP A 283 31.70 -3.39 -2.17
CA TRP A 283 30.96 -3.73 -3.39
C TRP A 283 31.30 -2.82 -4.57
N ARG A 284 31.39 -1.49 -4.34
CA ARG A 284 31.76 -0.53 -5.40
C ARG A 284 33.21 -0.65 -5.87
N ARG A 285 34.10 -1.22 -5.06
CA ARG A 285 35.50 -1.49 -5.43
C ARG A 285 35.68 -2.82 -6.17
N GLY A 286 34.60 -3.53 -6.48
CA GLY A 286 34.63 -4.81 -7.17
C GLY A 286 34.58 -6.04 -6.26
N ASN A 287 34.52 -5.86 -4.93
CA ASN A 287 34.30 -6.98 -4.02
C ASN A 287 32.81 -7.39 -4.01
N PHE A 288 32.41 -8.21 -4.98
CA PHE A 288 31.04 -8.69 -5.12
C PHE A 288 30.65 -9.81 -4.13
N SER A 289 31.57 -10.26 -3.27
CA SER A 289 31.25 -11.15 -2.15
C SER A 289 31.01 -10.41 -0.82
N ALA A 290 31.04 -9.07 -0.83
CA ALA A 290 30.75 -8.26 0.35
C ALA A 290 29.39 -8.63 0.97
N SER A 291 29.40 -8.97 2.25
CA SER A 291 28.19 -9.34 2.98
C SER A 291 27.38 -8.11 3.37
N PHE A 292 26.19 -7.99 2.78
CA PHE A 292 25.24 -6.93 3.14
C PHE A 292 24.38 -7.36 4.34
N PRO A 293 23.90 -6.40 5.16
CA PRO A 293 22.91 -6.71 6.19
C PRO A 293 21.73 -7.48 5.62
N LEU A 294 21.19 -8.42 6.40
CA LEU A 294 20.05 -9.25 6.01
C LEU A 294 18.88 -8.42 5.50
N PHE A 295 18.19 -8.97 4.50
CA PHE A 295 17.00 -8.38 3.86
C PHE A 295 17.20 -6.98 3.28
N SER A 296 18.46 -6.58 3.04
CA SER A 296 18.81 -5.36 2.32
C SER A 296 19.14 -5.65 0.86
N PHE A 297 19.18 -4.59 0.04
CA PHE A 297 19.49 -4.72 -1.38
C PHE A 297 20.80 -4.00 -1.69
N PRO A 298 21.82 -4.71 -2.24
CA PRO A 298 23.04 -4.08 -2.70
C PRO A 298 22.75 -2.94 -3.70
N PRO A 299 23.56 -1.87 -3.71
CA PRO A 299 23.40 -0.80 -4.68
C PRO A 299 23.70 -1.33 -6.09
N ARG A 300 22.96 -0.82 -7.09
CA ARG A 300 23.27 -1.11 -8.50
C ARG A 300 24.69 -0.64 -8.81
N VAL A 301 25.52 -1.53 -9.34
CA VAL A 301 26.78 -1.13 -9.97
C VAL A 301 26.47 -0.72 -11.40
N VAL A 302 26.87 0.50 -11.76
CA VAL A 302 26.95 0.89 -13.17
C VAL A 302 28.34 0.44 -13.60
N PRO A 303 28.48 -0.47 -14.58
CA PRO A 303 29.79 -0.75 -15.15
C PRO A 303 30.38 0.58 -15.61
N GLY A 304 31.48 1.02 -15.00
CA GLY A 304 32.27 2.09 -15.60
C GLY A 304 32.73 1.60 -16.96
N ARG A 305 32.81 2.47 -17.98
CA ARG A 305 33.75 2.23 -19.07
C ARG A 305 35.09 2.06 -18.37
N VAL A 306 35.55 0.82 -18.26
CA VAL A 306 36.87 0.51 -17.74
C VAL A 306 37.81 1.35 -18.61
N ALA A 307 38.48 2.33 -18.03
CA ALA A 307 39.62 2.93 -18.71
C ALA A 307 40.52 1.75 -19.05
N ARG A 308 40.74 1.52 -20.36
CA ARG A 308 41.74 0.56 -20.80
C ARG A 308 43.03 0.98 -20.13
N VAL A 309 43.46 0.21 -19.13
CA VAL A 309 44.84 0.25 -18.68
C VAL A 309 45.61 -0.30 -19.86
N LEU A 310 46.31 0.60 -20.57
CA LEU A 310 47.35 0.26 -21.54
C LEU A 310 48.52 -0.36 -20.79
#